data_AF-A0A6G3WJT3-F1
#
_entry.id   AF-A0A6G3WJT3-F1
#
_cell.length_a   1.000
_cell.length_b   1.000
_cell.length_c   1.000
_cell.angle_alpha   90.00
_cell.angle_beta   90.00
_cell.angle_gamma   90.00
#
_symmetry.space_group_name_H-M   'P 1'
#
loop_
_entity.id
_entity.type
_entity.pdbx_description
1 polymer ?
#
loop_
_entity_poly.entity_id
_entity_poly.type
_entity_poly.pdbx_seq_one_letter_code
_entity_poly.pdbx_strand_id
1 'polypeptide(L)' 'FERIEQAIRYENDDIEADDAYVTVVYAGPLTATGKDPEATRKGLEELTGVYLQQRAVNKTLRRSVKLRVLTANGGEDMLR' A
#
# COMPACT_ATOMS: atom_id res chain seq x y z
N PHE A 1 -2.80 10.69 -1.76
CA PHE A 1 -2.87 9.35 -1.15
C PHE A 1 -3.90 8.46 -1.85
N GLU A 2 -5.16 8.88 -1.95
CA GLU A 2 -6.25 8.09 -2.56
C GLU A 2 -5.91 7.34 -3.85
N ARG A 3 -5.31 8.01 -4.85
CA ARG A 3 -5.00 7.37 -6.14
C ARG A 3 -4.03 6.19 -6.01
N ILE A 4 -3.01 6.30 -5.16
CA ILE A 4 -2.03 5.23 -4.99
C ILE A 4 -2.58 4.11 -4.10
N GLU A 5 -3.43 4.44 -3.12
CA GLU A 5 -4.18 3.45 -2.33
C GLU A 5 -5.19 2.68 -3.18
N GLN A 6 -5.83 3.35 -4.14
CA GLN A 6 -6.71 2.70 -5.10
C GLN A 6 -5.93 1.75 -6.00
N ALA A 7 -4.72 2.13 -6.43
CA ALA A 7 -3.85 1.25 -7.20
C ALA A 7 -3.42 0.01 -6.40
N ILE A 8 -3.11 0.17 -5.11
CA ILE A 8 -2.85 -0.95 -4.19
C ILE A 8 -4.08 -1.86 -4.05
N ARG A 9 -5.27 -1.29 -3.92
CA ARG A 9 -6.53 -2.05 -3.87
C ARG A 9 -6.73 -2.86 -5.15
N TYR A 10 -6.51 -2.29 -6.32
CA TYR A 10 -6.59 -3.04 -7.58
C TYR A 10 -5.57 -4.18 -7.67
N GLU A 11 -4.34 -3.99 -7.18
CA GLU A 11 -3.36 -5.08 -7.13
C GLU A 11 -3.73 -6.18 -6.11
N ASN A 12 -4.52 -5.85 -5.07
CA ASN A 12 -5.08 -6.84 -4.14
C ASN A 12 -6.26 -7.60 -4.76
N ASP A 13 -7.12 -6.90 -5.50
CA ASP A 13 -8.32 -7.48 -6.11
C ASP A 13 -7.96 -8.49 -7.23
N ASP A 14 -6.77 -8.35 -7.83
CA ASP A 14 -6.19 -9.30 -8.80
C ASP A 14 -5.55 -10.56 -8.15
N ILE A 15 -5.70 -10.74 -6.83
CA ILE A 15 -5.29 -11.95 -6.11
C ILE A 15 -6.50 -12.88 -6.01
N GLU A 16 -6.42 -14.03 -6.66
CA GLU A 16 -7.46 -15.04 -6.72
C GLU A 16 -7.44 -15.93 -5.46
N ALA A 17 -8.53 -16.68 -5.24
CA ALA A 17 -8.70 -17.49 -4.04
C ALA A 17 -7.68 -18.64 -3.90
N ASP A 18 -7.12 -19.11 -5.01
CA ASP A 18 -6.14 -20.19 -5.09
C ASP A 18 -4.69 -19.70 -5.10
N ASP A 19 -4.46 -18.39 -5.16
CA ASP A 19 -3.10 -17.83 -5.08
C ASP A 19 -2.52 -17.99 -3.67
N ALA A 20 -1.25 -18.39 -3.59
CA ALA A 20 -0.48 -18.21 -2.37
C ALA A 20 -0.12 -16.73 -2.22
N TYR A 21 -0.41 -16.12 -1.08
CA TYR A 21 -0.02 -14.74 -0.80
C TYR A 21 0.36 -14.51 0.66
N VAL A 22 1.18 -13.49 0.87
CA VAL A 22 1.41 -12.91 2.19
C VAL A 22 0.74 -11.55 2.28
N THR A 23 0.23 -11.20 3.46
CA THR A 23 -0.35 -9.89 3.72
C THR A 23 0.62 -9.03 4.51
N VAL A 24 0.91 -7.84 4.00
CA VAL A 24 1.67 -6.81 4.70
C VAL A 24 0.73 -5.66 5.04
N VAL A 25 0.74 -5.24 6.31
CA VAL A 25 0.07 -4.01 6.73
C VAL A 25 1.11 -2.89 6.71
N TYR A 26 0.91 -1.90 5.85
CA TYR A 26 1.74 -0.71 5.79
C TYR A 26 1.08 0.42 6.60
N ALA A 27 1.73 0.82 7.68
CA ALA A 27 1.33 1.88 8.59
C ALA A 27 2.32 3.05 8.51
N GLY A 28 2.36 3.70 7.34
CA GLY A 28 3.19 4.88 7.11
C GLY A 28 2.55 6.19 7.61
N PRO A 29 3.20 7.35 7.39
CA PRO A 29 2.70 8.68 7.72
C PRO A 29 1.56 9.11 6.75
N LEU A 30 0.52 8.28 6.66
CA LEU A 30 -0.58 8.39 5.71
C LEU A 30 -1.69 9.34 6.21
N THR A 31 -1.56 9.85 7.43
CA THR A 31 -2.45 10.86 8.05
C THR A 31 -1.93 12.28 7.95
N ALA A 32 -0.78 12.53 7.32
CA ALA A 32 -0.22 13.88 7.20
C ALA A 32 -1.28 14.82 6.60
N THR A 33 -1.78 15.74 7.43
CA THR A 33 -3.00 16.54 7.16
C THR A 33 -2.81 17.63 6.11
N GLY A 34 -1.83 17.50 5.20
CA GLY A 34 -1.41 18.54 4.26
C GLY A 34 -0.78 19.77 4.92
N LYS A 35 -0.82 19.86 6.26
CA LYS A 35 -0.21 20.93 7.08
C LYS A 35 1.31 20.86 7.11
N ASP A 36 1.86 19.67 6.83
CA ASP A 36 3.29 19.44 6.62
C ASP A 36 3.52 18.90 5.20
N PRO A 37 3.96 19.75 4.25
CA PRO A 37 4.24 19.35 2.89
C PRO A 37 5.36 18.32 2.76
N GLU A 38 6.35 18.33 3.67
CA GLU A 38 7.47 17.40 3.63
C GLU A 38 7.03 16.00 4.08
N ALA A 39 6.27 15.92 5.18
CA ALA A 39 5.66 14.67 5.62
C ALA A 39 4.72 14.09 4.56
N THR A 40 3.94 14.95 3.90
CA THR A 40 3.05 14.56 2.80
C THR A 40 3.84 13.97 1.62
N ARG A 41 4.91 14.64 1.19
CA ARG A 41 5.79 14.17 0.12
C ARG A 41 6.40 12.81 0.46
N LYS A 42 6.96 12.68 1.67
CA LYS A 42 7.57 11.44 2.14
C LYS A 42 6.57 10.29 2.17
N GLY A 43 5.37 10.51 2.70
CA GLY A 43 4.32 9.49 2.72
C GLY A 43 3.93 9.02 1.31
N LEU A 44 3.85 9.95 0.34
CA LEU A 44 3.57 9.59 -1.05
C LEU A 44 4.71 8.79 -1.69
N GLU A 45 5.97 9.16 -1.44
CA GLU A 45 7.15 8.44 -1.93
C GLU A 45 7.19 7.01 -1.39
N GLU A 46 7.00 6.83 -0.08
CA GLU A 46 6.99 5.51 0.53
C GLU A 46 5.84 4.64 0.01
N LEU A 47 4.62 5.18 -0.04
CA LEU A 47 3.45 4.42 -0.53
C LEU A 47 3.56 4.07 -2.02
N THR A 48 4.19 4.95 -2.81
CA THR A 48 4.51 4.65 -4.21
C THR A 48 5.50 3.48 -4.30
N GLY A 49 6.53 3.46 -3.45
CA GLY A 49 7.47 2.34 -3.37
C GLY A 49 6.78 1.02 -3.02
N VAL A 50 5.85 1.04 -2.06
CA VAL A 50 5.03 -0.13 -1.68
C VAL A 50 4.23 -0.66 -2.87
N TYR A 51 3.52 0.22 -3.58
CA TYR A 51 2.76 -0.15 -4.77
C TYR A 51 3.66 -0.75 -5.87
N LEU A 52 4.81 -0.12 -6.16
CA LEU A 52 5.73 -0.60 -7.19
C LEU A 52 6.28 -1.98 -6.85
N GLN A 53 6.61 -2.23 -5.58
CA GLN A 53 7.07 -3.54 -5.12
C GLN A 53 5.97 -4.59 -5.22
N GLN A 54 4.75 -4.27 -4.81
CA GLN A 54 3.58 -5.15 -4.95
C GLN A 54 3.36 -5.56 -6.41
N ARG A 55 3.28 -4.57 -7.30
CA ARG A 55 3.10 -4.81 -8.74
C ARG A 55 4.23 -5.62 -9.34
N ALA A 56 5.48 -5.33 -8.94
CA ALA A 56 6.64 -6.09 -9.39
C ALA A 56 6.56 -7.57 -8.98
N VAL A 57 6.24 -7.86 -7.72
CA VAL A 57 6.07 -9.24 -7.23
C VAL A 57 4.91 -9.95 -7.95
N ASN A 58 3.75 -9.29 -8.03
CA ASN A 58 2.50 -9.90 -8.49
C ASN A 58 2.46 -10.11 -10.01
N LYS A 59 3.04 -9.20 -10.80
CA LYS A 59 2.85 -9.17 -12.27
C LYS A 59 4.14 -9.26 -13.08
N THR A 60 5.21 -8.61 -12.63
CA THR A 60 6.45 -8.50 -13.43
C THR A 60 7.40 -9.67 -13.20
N LEU A 61 7.67 -10.00 -11.94
CA LEU A 61 8.62 -11.03 -11.53
C LEU A 61 8.00 -12.43 -11.46
N ARG A 62 6.66 -12.53 -11.55
CA ARG A 62 5.88 -13.77 -11.55
C ARG A 62 6.29 -14.73 -10.42
N ARG A 63 6.40 -14.20 -9.20
CA ARG A 63 6.70 -15.01 -8.01
C ARG A 63 5.52 -15.96 -7.73
N SER A 64 5.82 -17.13 -7.19
CA SER A 64 4.78 -18.11 -6.80
C SER A 64 3.97 -17.69 -5.57
N VAL A 65 4.44 -16.69 -4.82
CA VAL A 65 3.73 -16.08 -3.70
C VAL A 65 3.51 -14.60 -4.00
N LYS A 66 2.25 -14.17 -4.02
CA LYS A 66 1.83 -12.79 -4.25
C LYS A 66 1.94 -11.96 -2.97
N LEU A 67 1.96 -10.64 -3.14
CA LEU A 67 1.93 -9.66 -2.06
C LEU A 67 0.56 -8.98 -2.02
N ARG A 68 -0.15 -9.15 -0.90
CA ARG A 68 -1.34 -8.37 -0.54
C ARG A 68 -0.92 -7.25 0.41
N VAL A 69 -1.34 -6.02 0.14
CA VAL A 69 -0.99 -4.85 0.96
C VAL A 69 -2.24 -4.21 1.54
N LEU A 70 -2.29 -4.04 2.86
CA LEU A 70 -3.32 -3.26 3.54
C LEU A 70 -2.70 -1.96 4.05
N THR A 71 -3.33 -0.82 3.77
CA THR A 71 -2.87 0.47 4.28
C THR A 71 -3.61 0.80 5.57
N ALA A 72 -2.85 1.04 6.64
CA ALA A 72 -3.38 1.43 7.94
C ALA A 72 -3.23 2.95 8.11
N ASN A 73 -4.14 3.70 7.48
CA ASN A 73 -4.15 5.17 7.52
C ASN A 73 -4.78 5.73 8.79
N GLY A 74 -5.16 4.89 9.74
CA GLY A 74 -5.96 5.29 10.89
C GLY A 74 -5.16 5.72 12.11
N GLY A 75 -3.83 5.61 12.14
CA GLY A 75 -3.06 5.72 13.40
C GLY A 75 -3.34 6.98 14.24
N GLU A 76 -3.62 8.12 13.61
CA GLU A 76 -3.94 9.38 14.29
C GLU A 76 -5.44 9.53 14.64
N ASP A 77 -6.33 8.83 13.92
CA ASP A 77 -7.79 8.81 14.12
C ASP A 77 -8.31 7.56 14.87
N MET A 78 -7.47 6.55 15.11
CA MET A 78 -7.82 5.30 15.82
C MET A 78 -7.77 5.44 17.35
N LEU A 79 -7.34 6.59 17.86
CA LEU A 79 -7.31 6.94 19.28
C LEU A 79 -8.48 7.85 19.70
N ARG A 80 -9.52 7.99 18.86
CA ARG A 80 -10.74 8.76 19.17
C ARG A 80 -11.99 7.89 19.17
#